data_AF-A0AA49FLI6-F1
#
_entry.id   AF-A0AA49FLI6-F1
#
_cell.length_a   1.000
_cell.length_b   1.000
_cell.length_c   1.000
_cell.angle_alpha   90.00
_cell.angle_beta   90.00
_cell.angle_gamma   90.00
#
_symmetry.space_group_name_H-M   'P 1'
#
loop_
_entity.id
_entity.type
_entity.pdbx_description
1 polymer ?
#
loop_
_entity_poly.entity_id
_entity_poly.type
_entity_poly.pdbx_seq_one_letter_code
_entity_poly.pdbx_strand_id
1 'polypeptide(L)'
;MRKFMNGPQKTIFEEASRVVQEQEDNFAYVQGDEAAQIKAALTDPNGYKGNRLQQVKGELDILQQKIADQRNREAIDATAALRALEARLRGEAKFSALSTDRQAQMVQPFQLAVESITGQKRIAMIRDLRRRFEDQDYPQLLAQLESWSRPAEPKQPTPPSGSSTLPVATPATQPQIVAARSIAVPFDKAWLADEADLNRYLDALRQAWLNEISAGKRVQI
;
A
#
# COMPACT_ATOMS: atom_id res chain seq x y z
N MET A 1 49.38 5.36 -2.06
CA MET A 1 48.53 5.31 -3.28
C MET A 1 48.72 3.99 -4.06
N ARG A 2 49.92 3.63 -4.55
CA ARG A 2 50.12 2.39 -5.36
C ARG A 2 49.72 1.06 -4.70
N LYS A 3 49.91 0.89 -3.38
CA LYS A 3 49.47 -0.33 -2.64
C LYS A 3 47.95 -0.42 -2.43
N PHE A 4 47.24 0.71 -2.46
CA PHE A 4 45.78 0.75 -2.30
C PHE A 4 45.09 0.32 -3.60
N MET A 5 45.57 0.79 -4.74
CA MET A 5 44.89 0.61 -6.04
C MET A 5 44.85 -0.84 -6.57
N ASN A 6 45.59 -1.78 -5.95
CA ASN A 6 45.69 -3.17 -6.38
C ASN A 6 45.39 -4.18 -5.24
N GLY A 7 44.75 -3.76 -4.15
CA GLY A 7 44.52 -4.61 -2.97
C GLY A 7 43.06 -4.71 -2.51
N PRO A 8 42.74 -5.63 -1.58
CA PRO A 8 41.38 -5.85 -1.04
C PRO A 8 40.68 -4.57 -0.52
N GLN A 9 41.47 -3.59 -0.09
CA GLN A 9 40.99 -2.30 0.38
C GLN A 9 40.27 -1.47 -0.71
N LYS A 10 40.74 -1.55 -1.97
CA LYS A 10 40.04 -0.91 -3.09
C LYS A 10 38.68 -1.56 -3.33
N THR A 11 38.62 -2.89 -3.29
CA THR A 11 37.37 -3.63 -3.47
C THR A 11 36.33 -3.24 -2.42
N ILE A 12 36.73 -3.13 -1.15
CA ILE A 12 35.82 -2.67 -0.07
C ILE A 12 35.32 -1.25 -0.34
N PHE A 13 36.21 -0.34 -0.75
CA PHE A 13 35.83 1.03 -1.06
C PHE A 13 34.84 1.12 -2.23
N GLU A 14 35.10 0.39 -3.32
CA GLU A 14 34.23 0.35 -4.50
C GLU A 14 32.86 -0.27 -4.18
N GLU A 15 32.85 -1.35 -3.41
CA GLU A 15 31.63 -2.01 -2.95
C GLU A 15 30.81 -1.09 -2.04
N ALA A 16 31.43 -0.49 -1.03
CA ALA A 16 30.77 0.46 -0.14
C ALA A 16 30.19 1.65 -0.91
N SER A 17 30.95 2.21 -1.86
CA SER A 17 30.49 3.31 -2.72
C SER A 17 29.27 2.91 -3.55
N ARG A 18 29.33 1.74 -4.18
CA ARG A 18 28.21 1.20 -4.99
C ARG A 18 26.97 0.99 -4.13
N VAL A 19 27.10 0.32 -2.99
CA VAL A 19 25.96 0.03 -2.10
C VAL A 19 25.36 1.31 -1.55
N VAL A 20 26.19 2.30 -1.19
CA VAL A 20 25.70 3.60 -0.73
C VAL A 20 24.85 4.28 -1.79
N GLN A 21 25.29 4.25 -3.04
CA GLN A 21 24.55 4.84 -4.16
C GLN A 21 23.26 4.06 -4.48
N GLU A 22 23.31 2.72 -4.48
CA GLU A 22 22.16 1.88 -4.82
C GLU A 22 21.06 1.86 -3.74
N GLN A 23 21.45 2.02 -2.47
CA GLN A 23 20.56 1.86 -1.32
C GLN A 23 20.22 3.17 -0.63
N GLU A 24 20.63 4.31 -1.17
CA GLU A 24 20.45 5.63 -0.54
C GLU A 24 19.00 5.90 -0.13
N ASP A 25 18.05 5.56 -1.01
CA ASP A 25 16.61 5.70 -0.76
C ASP A 25 16.11 4.90 0.45
N ASN A 26 16.83 3.85 0.85
CA ASN A 26 16.46 2.98 1.96
C ASN A 26 16.98 3.49 3.31
N PHE A 27 17.93 4.44 3.34
CA PHE A 27 18.58 4.88 4.58
C PHE A 27 17.62 5.58 5.55
N ALA A 28 16.64 6.32 5.03
CA ALA A 28 15.63 6.98 5.85
C ALA A 28 14.71 5.99 6.60
N TYR A 29 14.77 4.70 6.27
CA TYR A 29 13.89 3.66 6.80
C TYR A 29 14.58 2.69 7.76
N VAL A 30 15.90 2.82 7.95
CA VAL A 30 16.67 1.97 8.86
C VAL A 30 17.24 2.80 10.01
N GLN A 31 17.30 2.20 11.19
CA GLN A 31 17.82 2.86 12.39
C GLN A 31 19.34 2.70 12.50
N GLY A 32 20.03 3.76 12.92
CA GLY A 32 21.46 3.76 13.19
C GLY A 32 22.22 4.76 12.32
N ASP A 33 23.52 4.88 12.62
CA ASP A 33 24.40 5.88 12.01
C ASP A 33 25.32 5.27 10.94
N GLU A 34 25.20 3.97 10.63
CA GLU A 34 26.13 3.26 9.74
C GLU A 34 26.21 3.92 8.36
N ALA A 35 25.07 4.32 7.78
CA ALA A 35 25.04 5.01 6.49
C ALA A 35 25.82 6.34 6.53
N ALA A 36 25.72 7.09 7.63
CA ALA A 36 26.44 8.35 7.81
C ALA A 36 27.94 8.11 8.02
N GLN A 37 28.31 7.10 8.82
CA GLN A 37 29.70 6.71 9.08
C GLN A 37 30.41 6.25 7.81
N ILE A 38 29.76 5.39 7.02
CA ILE A 38 30.28 4.93 5.72
C ILE A 38 30.45 6.13 4.77
N LYS A 39 29.44 7.00 4.63
CA LYS A 39 29.54 8.21 3.78
C LYS A 39 30.68 9.13 4.19
N ALA A 40 30.86 9.35 5.51
CA ALA A 40 31.97 10.15 6.02
C ALA A 40 33.33 9.52 5.72
N ALA A 41 33.45 8.19 5.89
CA ALA A 41 34.69 7.48 5.60
C ALA A 41 35.03 7.44 4.10
N LEU A 42 34.03 7.37 3.22
CA LEU A 42 34.23 7.37 1.76
C LEU A 42 34.64 8.75 1.21
N THR A 43 34.30 9.83 1.90
CA THR A 43 34.63 11.21 1.51
C THR A 43 35.90 11.75 2.17
N ASP A 44 36.40 11.10 3.23
CA ASP A 44 37.66 11.47 3.89
C ASP A 44 38.88 11.15 3.00
N PRO A 45 39.73 12.15 2.66
CA PRO A 45 41.00 11.92 1.95
C PRO A 45 41.97 10.97 2.66
N ASN A 46 41.75 10.69 3.94
CA ASN A 46 42.50 9.71 4.74
C ASN A 46 41.64 8.49 5.14
N GLY A 47 40.46 8.32 4.55
CA GLY A 47 39.52 7.22 4.84
C GLY A 47 40.10 5.82 4.59
N TYR A 48 41.14 5.72 3.76
CA TYR A 48 41.87 4.49 3.44
C TYR A 48 43.06 4.17 4.38
N LYS A 49 43.34 5.00 5.39
CA LYS A 49 44.46 4.78 6.32
C LYS A 49 44.06 3.87 7.49
N GLY A 50 45.01 3.04 7.94
CA GLY A 50 44.84 2.18 9.11
C GLY A 50 43.76 1.12 8.91
N ASN A 51 42.93 0.90 9.95
CA ASN A 51 41.87 -0.10 9.95
C ASN A 51 40.49 0.45 9.50
N ARG A 52 40.42 1.70 9.03
CA ARG A 52 39.16 2.39 8.73
C ARG A 52 38.32 1.68 7.67
N LEU A 53 38.93 1.18 6.59
CA LEU A 53 38.18 0.44 5.57
C LEU A 53 37.65 -0.90 6.08
N GLN A 54 38.31 -1.52 7.06
CA GLN A 54 37.77 -2.71 7.69
C GLN A 54 36.57 -2.39 8.59
N GLN A 55 36.56 -1.22 9.24
CA GLN A 55 35.40 -0.72 9.97
C GLN A 55 34.24 -0.41 9.02
N VAL A 56 34.51 0.27 7.90
CA VAL A 56 33.53 0.52 6.83
C VAL A 56 32.93 -0.79 6.34
N LYS A 57 33.73 -1.86 6.19
CA LYS A 57 33.20 -3.18 5.82
C LYS A 57 32.22 -3.71 6.87
N GLY A 58 32.56 -3.66 8.15
CA GLY A 58 31.67 -4.10 9.22
C GLY A 58 30.38 -3.27 9.30
N GLU A 59 30.48 -1.95 9.17
CA GLU A 59 29.33 -1.04 9.09
C GLU A 59 28.46 -1.34 7.86
N LEU A 60 29.09 -1.63 6.71
CA LEU A 60 28.39 -1.96 5.47
C LEU A 60 27.60 -3.26 5.61
N ASP A 61 28.19 -4.31 6.18
CA ASP A 61 27.53 -5.60 6.42
C ASP A 61 26.31 -5.41 7.34
N ILE A 62 26.45 -4.61 8.40
CA ILE A 62 25.34 -4.27 9.32
C ILE A 62 24.24 -3.49 8.60
N LEU A 63 24.62 -2.46 7.83
CA LEU A 63 23.67 -1.62 7.09
C LEU A 63 22.89 -2.45 6.07
N GLN A 64 23.56 -3.30 5.30
CA GLN A 64 22.92 -4.19 4.32
C GLN A 64 21.93 -5.13 4.99
N GLN A 65 22.30 -5.73 6.13
CA GLN A 65 21.42 -6.60 6.89
C GLN A 65 20.18 -5.84 7.38
N LYS A 66 20.35 -4.66 7.98
CA LYS A 66 19.23 -3.81 8.45
C LYS A 66 18.28 -3.43 7.31
N ILE A 67 18.81 -3.08 6.14
CA ILE A 67 17.99 -2.75 4.97
C ILE A 67 17.23 -3.98 4.49
N ALA A 68 17.88 -5.15 4.41
CA ALA A 68 17.23 -6.39 4.03
C ALA A 68 16.10 -6.76 5.00
N ASP A 69 16.35 -6.67 6.31
CA ASP A 69 15.36 -6.98 7.34
C ASP A 69 14.18 -6.02 7.29
N GLN A 70 14.42 -4.71 7.20
CA GLN A 70 13.34 -3.73 7.10
C GLN A 70 12.53 -3.95 5.82
N ARG A 71 13.18 -4.14 4.67
CA ARG A 71 12.49 -4.40 3.40
C ARG A 71 11.63 -5.67 3.46
N ASN A 72 12.18 -6.74 4.02
CA ASN A 72 11.46 -8.01 4.16
C ASN A 72 10.24 -7.86 5.07
N ARG A 73 10.39 -7.14 6.19
CA ARG A 73 9.28 -6.83 7.10
C ARG A 73 8.16 -6.07 6.38
N GLU A 74 8.52 -5.01 5.65
CA GLU A 74 7.55 -4.20 4.90
C GLU A 74 6.85 -5.02 3.81
N ALA A 75 7.57 -5.88 3.10
CA ALA A 75 6.99 -6.77 2.09
C ALA A 75 6.03 -7.79 2.70
N ILE A 76 6.37 -8.37 3.86
CA ILE A 76 5.51 -9.29 4.61
C ILE A 76 4.24 -8.56 5.06
N ASP A 77 4.37 -7.41 5.71
CA ASP A 77 3.26 -6.62 6.23
C ASP A 77 2.32 -6.16 5.11
N ALA A 78 2.88 -5.70 3.99
CA ALA A 78 2.09 -5.30 2.81
C ALA A 78 1.39 -6.49 2.15
N THR A 79 2.08 -7.62 1.99
CA THR A 79 1.48 -8.84 1.43
C THR A 79 0.35 -9.34 2.32
N ALA A 80 0.54 -9.34 3.65
CA ALA A 80 -0.49 -9.75 4.60
C ALA A 80 -1.74 -8.84 4.51
N ALA A 81 -1.55 -7.53 4.39
CA ALA A 81 -2.65 -6.59 4.21
C ALA A 81 -3.45 -6.87 2.91
N LEU A 82 -2.76 -7.08 1.79
CA LEU A 82 -3.42 -7.41 0.52
C LEU A 82 -4.16 -8.76 0.59
N ARG A 83 -3.59 -9.77 1.26
CA ARG A 83 -4.27 -11.06 1.46
C ARG A 83 -5.51 -10.94 2.32
N ALA A 84 -5.50 -10.10 3.35
CA ALA A 84 -6.68 -9.82 4.15
C ALA A 84 -7.79 -9.15 3.32
N LEU A 85 -7.44 -8.18 2.46
CA LEU A 85 -8.37 -7.56 1.53
C LEU A 85 -8.94 -8.56 0.51
N GLU A 86 -8.09 -9.44 -0.04
CA GLU A 86 -8.50 -10.49 -0.97
C GLU A 86 -9.49 -11.45 -0.30
N ALA A 87 -9.18 -11.91 0.92
CA ALA A 87 -10.06 -12.79 1.69
C ALA A 87 -11.42 -12.14 1.96
N ARG A 88 -11.43 -10.84 2.26
CA ARG A 88 -12.67 -10.08 2.45
C ARG A 88 -13.48 -9.95 1.16
N LEU A 89 -12.83 -9.64 0.03
CA LEU A 89 -13.51 -9.60 -1.28
C LEU A 89 -14.15 -10.96 -1.62
N ARG A 90 -13.43 -12.05 -1.38
CA ARG A 90 -13.93 -13.42 -1.59
C ARG A 90 -15.07 -13.80 -0.64
N GLY A 91 -15.10 -13.19 0.55
CA GLY A 91 -16.15 -13.39 1.55
C GLY A 91 -17.49 -12.74 1.20
N GLU A 92 -17.54 -11.84 0.20
CA GLU A 92 -18.78 -11.26 -0.27
C GLU A 92 -19.63 -12.30 -1.03
N ALA A 93 -20.89 -12.47 -0.64
CA ALA A 93 -21.79 -13.42 -1.31
C ALA A 93 -21.90 -13.17 -2.82
N LYS A 94 -21.79 -11.89 -3.22
CA LYS A 94 -21.77 -11.45 -4.62
C LYS A 94 -20.59 -12.01 -5.40
N PHE A 95 -19.43 -12.18 -4.76
CA PHE A 95 -18.24 -12.74 -5.40
C PHE A 95 -18.47 -14.22 -5.71
N SER A 96 -19.00 -14.98 -4.75
CA SER A 96 -19.31 -16.41 -4.93
C SER A 96 -20.35 -16.65 -6.03
N ALA A 97 -21.24 -15.67 -6.29
CA ALA A 97 -22.24 -15.74 -7.34
C ALA A 97 -21.68 -15.44 -8.76
N LEU A 98 -20.46 -14.92 -8.88
CA LEU A 98 -19.82 -14.70 -10.18
C LEU A 98 -19.36 -16.02 -10.82
N SER A 99 -19.21 -16.03 -12.15
CA SER A 99 -18.54 -17.13 -12.85
C SER A 99 -17.07 -17.25 -12.45
N THR A 100 -16.49 -18.45 -12.58
CA THR A 100 -15.08 -18.71 -12.27
C THR A 100 -14.13 -17.75 -12.98
N ASP A 101 -14.39 -17.42 -14.24
CA ASP A 101 -13.56 -16.46 -15.01
C ASP A 101 -13.60 -15.06 -14.40
N ARG A 102 -14.78 -14.60 -13.96
CA ARG A 102 -14.94 -13.30 -13.32
C ARG A 102 -14.32 -13.28 -11.92
N GLN A 103 -14.40 -14.39 -11.17
CA GLN A 103 -13.70 -14.54 -9.90
C GLN A 103 -12.18 -14.46 -10.09
N ALA A 104 -11.64 -15.13 -11.12
CA ALA A 104 -10.22 -15.06 -11.45
C ALA A 104 -9.78 -13.62 -11.81
N GLN A 105 -10.59 -12.90 -12.61
CA GLN A 105 -10.33 -11.51 -12.96
C GLN A 105 -10.35 -10.57 -11.74
N MET A 106 -11.19 -10.85 -10.74
CA MET A 106 -11.23 -10.08 -9.50
C MET A 106 -10.02 -10.31 -8.60
N VAL A 107 -9.43 -11.51 -8.66
CA VAL A 107 -8.29 -11.90 -7.83
C VAL A 107 -6.94 -11.51 -8.46
N GLN A 108 -6.86 -11.49 -9.80
CA GLN A 108 -5.62 -11.22 -10.52
C GLN A 108 -4.88 -9.94 -10.07
N PRO A 109 -5.56 -8.79 -9.81
CA PRO A 109 -4.88 -7.59 -9.33
C PRO A 109 -4.14 -7.78 -8.01
N PHE A 110 -4.67 -8.59 -7.09
CA PHE A 110 -3.98 -8.92 -5.83
C PHE A 110 -2.69 -9.71 -6.08
N GLN A 111 -2.73 -10.68 -7.00
CA GLN A 111 -1.56 -11.50 -7.34
C GLN A 111 -0.45 -10.63 -7.92
N LEU A 112 -0.78 -9.77 -8.90
CA LEU A 112 0.18 -8.84 -9.51
C LEU A 112 0.75 -7.85 -8.50
N ALA A 113 -0.07 -7.36 -7.57
CA ALA A 113 0.40 -6.44 -6.55
C ALA A 113 1.33 -7.12 -5.54
N VAL A 114 1.04 -8.37 -5.13
CA VAL A 114 1.94 -9.16 -4.27
C VAL A 114 3.27 -9.46 -4.97
N GLU A 115 3.24 -9.83 -6.26
CA GLU A 115 4.46 -10.02 -7.06
C GLU A 115 5.29 -8.72 -7.14
N SER A 116 4.62 -7.58 -7.38
CA SER A 116 5.27 -6.27 -7.41
C SER A 116 5.90 -5.88 -6.07
N ILE A 117 5.23 -6.17 -4.95
CA ILE A 117 5.74 -5.92 -3.59
C ILE A 117 6.97 -6.78 -3.29
N THR A 118 6.89 -8.08 -3.57
CA THR A 118 7.95 -9.04 -3.27
C THR A 118 9.22 -8.83 -4.10
N GLY A 119 9.08 -8.32 -5.33
CA GLY A 119 10.21 -7.96 -6.19
C GLY A 119 10.84 -6.58 -5.91
N GLN A 120 10.24 -5.77 -5.03
CA GLN A 120 10.65 -4.39 -4.84
C GLN A 120 11.87 -4.25 -3.91
N LYS A 121 12.84 -3.42 -4.31
CA LYS A 121 14.07 -3.14 -3.55
C LYS A 121 13.97 -1.90 -2.66
N ARG A 122 13.06 -0.97 -2.99
CA ARG A 122 12.89 0.30 -2.27
C ARG A 122 11.76 0.21 -1.26
N ILE A 123 12.07 0.45 0.02
CA ILE A 123 11.12 0.39 1.14
C ILE A 123 9.96 1.37 0.93
N ALA A 124 10.27 2.60 0.50
CA ALA A 124 9.27 3.62 0.18
C ALA A 124 8.21 3.12 -0.82
N MET A 125 8.67 2.43 -1.87
CA MET A 125 7.80 1.93 -2.93
C MET A 125 6.95 0.75 -2.47
N ILE A 126 7.44 -0.12 -1.59
CA ILE A 126 6.62 -1.18 -0.97
C ILE A 126 5.44 -0.57 -0.22
N ARG A 127 5.72 0.45 0.62
CA ARG A 127 4.69 1.16 1.38
C ARG A 127 3.69 1.87 0.47
N ASP A 128 4.18 2.51 -0.60
CA ASP A 128 3.32 3.21 -1.57
C ASP A 128 2.42 2.24 -2.34
N LEU A 129 2.96 1.12 -2.82
CA LEU A 129 2.19 0.07 -3.51
C LEU A 129 1.06 -0.46 -2.62
N ARG A 130 1.35 -0.75 -1.35
CA ARG A 130 0.34 -1.17 -0.38
C ARG A 130 -0.75 -0.11 -0.23
N ARG A 131 -0.36 1.14 0.04
CA ARG A 131 -1.28 2.26 0.25
C ARG A 131 -2.16 2.49 -0.97
N ARG A 132 -1.58 2.53 -2.16
CA ARG A 132 -2.29 2.69 -3.42
C ARG A 132 -3.32 1.60 -3.62
N PHE A 133 -2.96 0.35 -3.32
CA PHE A 133 -3.89 -0.76 -3.44
C PHE A 133 -5.07 -0.62 -2.46
N GLU A 134 -4.81 -0.28 -1.20
CA GLU A 134 -5.84 -0.07 -0.18
C GLU A 134 -6.77 1.12 -0.51
N ASP A 135 -6.21 2.22 -0.99
CA ASP A 135 -6.90 3.50 -1.15
C ASP A 135 -7.55 3.69 -2.53
N GLN A 136 -7.06 2.99 -3.56
CA GLN A 136 -7.49 3.18 -4.95
C GLN A 136 -7.98 1.88 -5.59
N ASP A 137 -7.12 0.87 -5.66
CA ASP A 137 -7.41 -0.34 -6.45
C ASP A 137 -8.53 -1.18 -5.79
N TYR A 138 -8.48 -1.36 -4.47
CA TYR A 138 -9.49 -2.14 -3.75
C TYR A 138 -10.90 -1.53 -3.81
N PRO A 139 -11.12 -0.22 -3.60
CA PRO A 139 -12.44 0.39 -3.83
C PRO A 139 -12.94 0.20 -5.28
N GLN A 140 -12.05 0.27 -6.27
CA GLN A 140 -12.43 0.01 -7.67
C GLN A 140 -12.88 -1.45 -7.88
N LEU A 141 -12.20 -2.42 -7.27
CA LEU A 141 -12.60 -3.82 -7.31
C LEU A 141 -13.96 -4.05 -6.65
N LEU A 142 -14.23 -3.39 -5.52
CA LEU A 142 -15.54 -3.45 -4.87
C LEU A 142 -16.65 -2.84 -5.76
N ALA A 143 -16.39 -1.70 -6.40
CA ALA A 143 -17.33 -1.09 -7.34
C ALA A 143 -17.58 -1.99 -8.55
N GLN A 144 -16.54 -2.64 -9.06
CA GLN A 144 -16.64 -3.59 -10.17
C GLN A 144 -17.45 -4.83 -9.77
N LEU A 145 -17.22 -5.39 -8.58
CA LEU A 145 -18.01 -6.49 -8.03
C LEU A 145 -19.50 -6.12 -7.93
N GLU A 146 -19.82 -4.91 -7.47
CA GLU A 146 -21.18 -4.38 -7.45
C GLU A 146 -21.79 -4.29 -8.85
N SER A 147 -21.02 -3.83 -9.85
CA SER A 147 -21.52 -3.72 -11.23
C SER A 147 -21.80 -5.09 -11.86
N TRP A 148 -20.96 -6.09 -11.59
CA TRP A 148 -21.05 -7.42 -12.20
C TRP A 148 -22.07 -8.35 -11.54
N SER A 149 -22.47 -8.01 -10.31
CA SER A 149 -23.52 -8.71 -9.56
C SER A 149 -24.92 -8.14 -9.79
N ARG A 150 -25.06 -7.06 -10.59
CA ARG A 150 -26.38 -6.59 -11.02
C ARG A 150 -26.97 -7.62 -12.00
N PRO A 151 -28.24 -8.04 -11.81
CA PRO A 151 -28.99 -8.75 -12.83
C PRO A 151 -28.95 -7.92 -14.12
N ALA A 152 -28.71 -8.56 -15.26
CA ALA A 152 -28.90 -7.89 -16.54
C ALA A 152 -30.33 -7.34 -16.57
N GLU A 153 -30.49 -6.03 -16.76
CA GLU A 153 -31.82 -5.45 -16.95
C GLU A 153 -32.51 -6.23 -18.09
N PRO A 154 -33.78 -6.63 -17.93
CA PRO A 154 -34.50 -7.26 -19.01
C PRO A 154 -34.45 -6.31 -20.20
N LYS A 155 -33.88 -6.78 -21.32
CA LYS A 155 -33.90 -6.05 -22.60
C LYS A 155 -35.37 -5.68 -22.86
N GLN A 156 -35.73 -4.41 -22.67
CA GLN A 156 -37.06 -3.96 -23.05
C GLN A 156 -37.22 -4.25 -24.54
N PRO A 157 -38.38 -4.79 -24.98
CA PRO A 157 -38.67 -4.91 -26.39
C PRO A 157 -38.56 -3.52 -27.01
N THR A 158 -37.75 -3.39 -28.05
CA THR A 158 -37.72 -2.19 -28.90
C THR A 158 -39.15 -1.83 -29.32
N PRO A 159 -39.67 -0.64 -28.98
CA PRO A 159 -40.99 -0.23 -29.46
C PRO A 159 -40.94 0.01 -30.98
N PRO A 160 -41.98 -0.33 -31.74
CA PRO A 160 -42.10 0.12 -33.12
C PRO A 160 -42.20 1.66 -33.15
N SER A 161 -41.52 2.27 -34.12
CA SER A 161 -41.44 3.72 -34.33
C SER A 161 -42.82 4.39 -34.31
N GLY A 162 -43.03 5.35 -33.40
CA GLY A 162 -44.22 6.21 -33.40
C GLY A 162 -44.42 7.03 -32.12
N SER A 163 -44.00 8.29 -32.15
CA SER A 163 -44.44 9.44 -31.35
C SER A 163 -44.37 9.44 -29.80
N SER A 164 -43.74 10.50 -29.30
CA SER A 164 -43.93 11.23 -28.03
C SER A 164 -43.46 10.63 -26.69
N THR A 165 -42.39 11.28 -26.18
CA THR A 165 -42.00 11.51 -24.79
C THR A 165 -42.03 10.31 -23.84
N LEU A 166 -40.93 9.55 -23.83
CA LEU A 166 -40.61 8.65 -22.72
C LEU A 166 -39.91 9.44 -21.60
N PRO A 167 -40.27 9.23 -20.32
CA PRO A 167 -39.45 9.69 -19.22
C PRO A 167 -38.14 8.91 -19.26
N VAL A 168 -37.01 9.63 -19.32
CA VAL A 168 -35.67 9.05 -19.22
C VAL A 168 -35.61 8.29 -17.90
N ALA A 169 -35.57 6.95 -17.96
CA ALA A 169 -35.30 6.14 -16.79
C ALA A 169 -33.90 6.51 -16.28
N THR A 170 -33.84 7.20 -15.14
CA THR A 170 -32.60 7.57 -14.48
C THR A 170 -31.85 6.28 -14.15
N PRO A 171 -30.61 6.07 -14.62
CA PRO A 171 -29.83 4.89 -14.26
C PRO A 171 -29.72 4.86 -12.74
N ALA A 172 -30.03 3.72 -12.10
CA ALA A 172 -29.84 3.53 -10.67
C ALA A 172 -28.36 3.81 -10.33
N THR A 173 -28.11 4.99 -9.76
CA THR A 173 -26.78 5.53 -9.44
C THR A 173 -26.00 4.46 -8.68
N GLN A 174 -24.82 4.10 -9.17
CA GLN A 174 -23.97 3.16 -8.44
C GLN A 174 -23.69 3.75 -7.04
N PRO A 175 -23.89 2.97 -5.96
CA PRO A 175 -23.63 3.49 -4.62
C PRO A 175 -22.16 3.87 -4.54
N GLN A 176 -21.90 5.15 -4.27
CA GLN A 176 -20.54 5.68 -4.17
C GLN A 176 -19.84 5.02 -2.97
N ILE A 177 -18.63 4.50 -3.18
CA ILE A 177 -17.81 3.93 -2.10
C ILE A 177 -17.03 5.07 -1.44
N VAL A 178 -17.07 5.13 -0.11
CA VAL A 178 -16.32 6.09 0.71
C VAL A 178 -15.49 5.31 1.74
N ALA A 179 -14.22 5.65 1.87
CA ALA A 179 -13.36 5.04 2.86
C ALA A 179 -13.76 5.49 4.27
N ALA A 180 -13.87 4.55 5.21
CA ALA A 180 -14.21 4.83 6.61
C ALA A 180 -13.30 5.92 7.21
N ARG A 181 -12.00 5.88 6.89
CA ARG A 181 -10.98 6.82 7.35
C ARG A 181 -11.15 8.25 6.85
N SER A 182 -11.90 8.49 5.76
CA SER A 182 -12.13 9.84 5.22
C SER A 182 -13.39 10.50 5.77
N ILE A 183 -14.19 9.78 6.56
CA ILE A 183 -15.41 10.31 7.16
C ILE A 183 -15.01 11.08 8.42
N ALA A 184 -15.24 12.40 8.42
CA ALA A 184 -14.96 13.24 9.56
C ALA A 184 -15.92 12.92 10.71
N VAL A 185 -15.38 12.62 11.89
CA VAL A 185 -16.15 12.42 13.10
C VAL A 185 -16.08 13.70 13.93
N PRO A 186 -17.15 14.49 14.03
CA PRO A 186 -17.17 15.67 14.86
C PRO A 186 -17.07 15.24 16.33
N PHE A 187 -16.03 15.68 17.02
CA PHE A 187 -15.84 15.42 18.44
C PHE A 187 -15.21 16.64 19.13
N ASP A 188 -15.68 16.96 20.33
CA ASP A 188 -15.40 18.20 21.05
C ASP A 188 -14.09 18.17 21.85
N LYS A 189 -13.49 16.99 22.04
CA LYS A 189 -12.25 16.81 22.80
C LYS A 189 -11.09 16.36 21.92
N ALA A 190 -9.88 16.78 22.29
CA ALA A 190 -8.63 16.36 21.65
C ALA A 190 -8.16 14.95 22.06
N TRP A 191 -8.67 14.42 23.18
CA TRP A 191 -8.25 13.12 23.74
C TRP A 191 -9.46 12.38 24.32
N LEU A 192 -9.39 11.05 24.29
CA LEU A 192 -10.31 10.16 25.00
C LEU A 192 -9.67 9.81 26.35
N ALA A 193 -10.10 10.46 27.43
CA ALA A 193 -9.44 10.33 28.75
C ALA A 193 -10.00 9.17 29.59
N ASP A 194 -11.23 8.75 29.31
CA ASP A 194 -11.95 7.74 30.06
C ASP A 194 -12.92 6.95 29.15
N GLU A 195 -13.60 5.96 29.73
CA GLU A 195 -14.57 5.13 29.04
C GLU A 195 -15.78 5.93 28.52
N ALA A 196 -16.19 6.97 29.24
CA ALA A 196 -17.31 7.82 28.82
C ALA A 196 -16.96 8.61 27.55
N ASP A 197 -15.74 9.13 27.47
CA ASP A 197 -15.21 9.79 26.28
C ASP A 197 -15.13 8.84 25.09
N LEU A 198 -14.65 7.60 25.31
CA LEU A 198 -14.62 6.58 24.27
C LEU A 198 -16.03 6.28 23.73
N ASN A 199 -17.00 6.05 24.61
CA ASN A 199 -18.37 5.75 24.19
C ASN A 199 -19.00 6.90 23.40
N ARG A 200 -18.81 8.16 23.84
CA ARG A 200 -19.29 9.33 23.09
C ARG A 200 -18.66 9.43 21.70
N TYR A 201 -17.36 9.13 21.57
CA TYR A 201 -16.69 9.14 20.27
C TYR A 201 -17.22 8.02 19.35
N LEU A 202 -17.44 6.81 19.88
CA LEU A 202 -18.01 5.70 19.12
C LEU A 202 -19.45 5.99 18.65
N ASP A 203 -20.25 6.66 19.47
CA ASP A 203 -21.58 7.12 19.08
C ASP A 203 -21.51 8.16 17.95
N ALA A 204 -20.60 9.15 18.04
CA ALA A 204 -20.40 10.13 16.97
C ALA A 204 -19.93 9.46 15.67
N LEU A 205 -19.00 8.50 15.75
CA LEU A 205 -18.52 7.70 14.63
C LEU A 205 -19.68 6.93 13.98
N ARG A 206 -20.51 6.26 14.79
CA ARG A 206 -21.70 5.53 14.33
C ARG A 206 -22.65 6.44 13.57
N GLN A 207 -22.96 7.63 14.11
CA GLN A 207 -23.84 8.59 13.46
C GLN A 207 -23.25 9.07 12.12
N ALA A 208 -21.95 9.40 12.08
CA ALA A 208 -21.30 9.83 10.85
C ALA A 208 -21.38 8.76 9.74
N TRP A 209 -21.15 7.48 10.08
CA TRP A 209 -21.24 6.39 9.11
C TRP A 209 -22.69 6.10 8.68
N LEU A 210 -23.64 6.15 9.61
CA LEU A 210 -25.06 5.99 9.28
C LEU A 210 -25.54 7.09 8.34
N ASN A 211 -25.04 8.32 8.49
CA ASN A 211 -25.36 9.42 7.56
C ASN A 211 -24.89 9.10 6.14
N GLU A 212 -23.65 8.64 5.96
CA GLU A 212 -23.15 8.25 4.63
C GLU A 212 -23.93 7.08 4.02
N ILE A 213 -24.26 6.07 4.83
CA ILE A 213 -25.07 4.92 4.40
C ILE A 213 -26.48 5.36 4.00
N SER A 214 -27.10 6.25 4.79
CA SER A 214 -28.45 6.78 4.51
C SER A 214 -28.48 7.64 3.23
N ALA A 215 -27.34 8.25 2.87
CA ALA A 215 -27.15 8.96 1.60
C ALA A 215 -26.93 8.01 0.40
N GLY A 216 -27.07 6.69 0.59
CA GLY A 216 -26.92 5.68 -0.45
C GLY A 216 -25.46 5.33 -0.78
N LYS A 217 -24.50 5.78 0.04
CA LYS A 217 -23.08 5.42 -0.11
C LYS A 217 -22.77 4.10 0.62
N ARG A 218 -21.64 3.50 0.28
CA ARG A 218 -21.10 2.34 0.98
C ARG A 218 -19.80 2.71 1.67
N VAL A 219 -19.75 2.45 2.97
CA VAL A 219 -18.55 2.71 3.78
C VAL A 219 -17.62 1.51 3.70
N GLN A 220 -16.43 1.71 3.12
CA GLN A 220 -15.35 0.72 3.11
C GLN A 220 -14.55 0.85 4.40
N ILE A 221 -14.69 -0.13 5.30
CA ILE A 221 -13.80 -0.27 6.47
C ILE A 221 -12.40 -0.72 6.07
#